data_AF-A0A960NSY8-F1
#
_entry.id   AF-A0A960NSY8-F1
#
_cell.length_a   1.000
_cell.length_b   1.000
_cell.length_c   1.000
_cell.angle_alpha   90.00
_cell.angle_beta   90.00
_cell.angle_gamma   90.00
#
_symmetry.space_group_name_H-M   'P 1'
#
loop_
_entity.id
_entity.type
_entity.pdbx_description
1 polymer ?
#
loop_
_entity_poly.entity_id
_entity_poly.type
_entity_poly.pdbx_seq_one_letter_code
_entity_poly.pdbx_strand_id
1 'polypeptide(L)'
;MAQAVSPESLVYTRHRPVAIAASVGTIRPPAIDSAVLAPGAHVTFDFGEELVGTVEFTAETKAGSRLEIIEGEDLEEALLLQDPFPPDHWYHQPHDHFTLTAGASRLATPGRRGFRFATFVAHGPGEIRVSTVTAVLEHAPLQSIGRFACSDELLNRAWEISRRTLQLCLQGFYEDGVKRDGMLWIGDYRVEFLCAWPLFADTALARRSLRMMAACRRPDGALSAVALDAGGHLFPRIAYLGDLSVHGGLHEWVLDNYCADFVCAVWEYVLHTGDLPLARELEPAFEGVLDYLARVSLAQVVPGRGFIT
;
A
#
# COMPACT_ATOMS: atom_id res chain seq x y z
N MET A 1 -39.37 -0.49 20.29
CA MET A 1 -38.72 0.57 19.48
C MET A 1 -37.23 0.36 19.62
N ALA A 2 -36.56 -0.10 18.57
CA ALA A 2 -35.11 -0.27 18.56
C ALA A 2 -34.46 1.12 18.66
N GLN A 3 -33.57 1.34 19.62
CA GLN A 3 -32.80 2.58 19.72
C GLN A 3 -31.92 2.71 18.48
N ALA A 4 -32.06 3.83 17.78
CA ALA A 4 -31.14 4.19 16.71
C ALA A 4 -29.75 4.41 17.32
N VAL A 5 -28.80 3.58 16.92
CA VAL A 5 -27.37 3.72 17.22
C VAL A 5 -26.90 4.98 16.49
N SER A 6 -26.54 6.04 17.22
CA SER A 6 -25.94 7.24 16.62
C SER A 6 -24.46 6.97 16.32
N PRO A 7 -23.85 7.61 15.31
CA PRO A 7 -22.41 7.45 14.99
C PRO A 7 -21.48 7.68 16.18
N GLU A 8 -21.93 8.46 17.17
CA GLU A 8 -21.22 8.77 18.42
C GLU A 8 -21.22 7.61 19.43
N SER A 9 -22.09 6.61 19.26
CA SER A 9 -22.19 5.42 20.12
C SER A 9 -21.29 4.25 19.68
N LEU A 10 -20.53 4.44 18.60
CA LEU A 10 -19.55 3.49 18.12
C LEU A 10 -18.23 3.68 18.88
N VAL A 11 -17.87 2.69 19.71
CA VAL A 11 -16.55 2.62 20.35
C VAL A 11 -15.55 2.14 19.31
N TYR A 12 -14.92 3.08 18.60
CA TYR A 12 -13.77 2.78 17.74
C TYR A 12 -12.57 2.41 18.60
N THR A 13 -12.39 1.12 18.87
CA THR A 13 -11.15 0.65 19.50
C THR A 13 -10.06 0.71 18.44
N ARG A 14 -9.33 1.85 18.36
CA ARG A 14 -8.16 1.97 17.50
C ARG A 14 -7.13 0.94 17.93
N HIS A 15 -7.09 -0.20 17.23
CA HIS A 15 -6.03 -1.17 17.41
C HIS A 15 -4.76 -0.51 16.85
N ARG A 16 -3.92 0.06 17.73
CA ARG A 16 -2.61 0.55 17.29
C ARG A 16 -1.86 -0.64 16.69
N PRO A 17 -1.41 -0.57 15.43
CA PRO A 17 -0.45 -1.53 14.92
C PRO A 17 0.74 -1.51 15.87
N VAL A 18 1.14 -2.67 16.37
CA VAL A 18 2.50 -2.81 16.87
C VAL A 18 3.37 -2.63 15.62
N ALA A 19 4.19 -1.58 15.57
CA ALA A 19 5.18 -1.43 14.50
C ALA A 19 6.10 -2.66 14.58
N ILE A 20 5.89 -3.63 13.69
CA ILE A 20 6.73 -4.82 13.60
C ILE A 20 7.99 -4.37 12.87
N ALA A 21 8.88 -3.74 13.65
CA ALA A 21 10.26 -3.38 13.34
C ALA A 21 10.50 -2.76 11.95
N ALA A 22 10.67 -1.44 11.90
CA ALA A 22 11.13 -0.74 10.70
C ALA A 22 12.39 -1.41 10.14
N SER A 23 12.30 -1.99 8.96
CA SER A 23 13.46 -2.32 8.15
C SER A 23 13.73 -1.17 7.21
N VAL A 24 14.92 -0.59 7.33
CA VAL A 24 15.33 0.60 6.58
C VAL A 24 16.54 0.24 5.72
N GLY A 25 16.48 0.60 4.44
CA GLY A 25 17.56 0.43 3.48
C GLY A 25 17.78 1.70 2.65
N THR A 26 18.86 1.76 1.88
CA THR A 26 19.12 2.87 0.96
C THR A 26 19.53 2.35 -0.41
N ILE A 27 18.93 2.89 -1.48
CA ILE A 27 19.25 2.57 -2.87
C ILE A 27 19.52 3.87 -3.64
N ARG A 28 20.53 3.87 -4.50
CA ARG A 28 20.79 4.97 -5.44
C ARG A 28 20.37 4.57 -6.86
N PRO A 29 20.02 5.53 -7.72
CA PRO A 29 19.87 5.25 -9.14
C PRO A 29 21.18 4.67 -9.72
N PRO A 30 21.12 3.70 -10.64
CA PRO A 30 22.29 2.98 -11.12
C PRO A 30 23.16 3.78 -12.09
N ALA A 31 22.63 4.83 -12.72
CA ALA A 31 23.32 5.58 -13.78
C ALA A 31 23.75 7.00 -13.34
N ILE A 32 22.86 7.75 -12.68
CA ILE A 32 23.06 9.16 -12.36
C ILE A 32 22.41 9.43 -10.99
N ASP A 33 23.18 9.91 -10.02
CA ASP A 33 22.66 10.30 -8.67
C ASP A 33 22.72 11.82 -8.43
N SER A 34 23.06 12.58 -9.47
CA SER A 34 23.21 14.04 -9.44
C SER A 34 22.97 14.66 -10.82
N ALA A 35 22.45 15.89 -10.84
CA ALA A 35 22.20 16.65 -12.05
C ALA A 35 22.27 18.16 -11.79
N VAL A 36 22.49 18.93 -12.84
CA VAL A 36 22.41 20.39 -12.81
C VAL A 36 21.30 20.82 -13.76
N LEU A 37 20.30 21.51 -13.23
CA LEU A 37 19.08 21.87 -13.94
C LEU A 37 19.04 23.38 -14.16
N ALA A 38 19.03 23.77 -15.43
CA ALA A 38 18.67 25.13 -15.82
C ALA A 38 17.18 25.39 -15.56
N PRO A 39 16.74 26.67 -15.45
CA PRO A 39 15.33 27.02 -15.38
C PRO A 39 14.47 26.32 -16.45
N GLY A 40 13.42 25.63 -16.03
CA GLY A 40 12.50 24.87 -16.90
C GLY A 40 13.01 23.51 -17.36
N ALA A 41 14.24 23.12 -17.01
CA ALA A 41 14.76 21.79 -17.30
C ALA A 41 14.25 20.76 -16.29
N HIS A 42 14.21 19.50 -16.72
CA HIS A 42 13.92 18.35 -15.87
C HIS A 42 14.96 17.24 -16.02
N VAL A 43 15.02 16.37 -15.02
CA VAL A 43 15.78 15.10 -15.05
C VAL A 43 14.92 14.02 -14.40
N THR A 44 14.94 12.82 -14.96
CA THR A 44 14.26 11.65 -14.38
C THR A 44 15.30 10.66 -13.89
N PHE A 45 15.17 10.27 -12.62
CA PHE A 45 15.96 9.23 -12.00
C PHE A 45 15.20 7.90 -12.08
N ASP A 46 15.80 6.89 -12.70
CA ASP A 46 15.31 5.50 -12.67
C ASP A 46 16.03 4.75 -11.55
N PHE A 47 15.32 4.24 -10.55
CA PHE A 47 15.92 3.44 -9.48
C PHE A 47 16.15 1.97 -9.87
N GLY A 48 15.71 1.57 -11.06
CA GLY A 48 15.93 0.25 -11.66
C GLY A 48 14.84 -0.77 -11.34
N GLU A 49 14.12 -0.59 -10.23
CA GLU A 49 13.04 -1.46 -9.77
C GLU A 49 11.98 -0.65 -9.01
N GLU A 50 10.83 -1.27 -8.76
CA GLU A 50 9.76 -0.71 -7.92
C GLU A 50 10.19 -0.69 -6.45
N LEU A 51 10.04 0.45 -5.80
CA LEU A 51 10.48 0.70 -4.42
C LEU A 51 9.34 1.26 -3.58
N VAL A 52 9.44 1.01 -2.28
CA VAL A 52 8.57 1.61 -1.26
C VAL A 52 9.43 2.40 -0.29
N GLY A 53 9.13 3.69 -0.12
CA GLY A 53 9.92 4.55 0.76
C GLY A 53 9.81 6.04 0.44
N THR A 54 10.90 6.77 0.68
CA THR A 54 11.05 8.21 0.37
C THR A 54 12.26 8.46 -0.50
N VAL A 55 12.29 9.59 -1.21
CA VAL A 55 13.49 10.05 -1.93
C VAL A 55 14.19 11.13 -1.11
N GLU A 56 15.42 10.87 -0.67
CA GLU A 56 16.33 11.84 -0.07
C GLU A 56 17.31 12.41 -1.10
N PHE A 57 17.58 13.70 -1.02
CA PHE A 57 18.50 14.39 -1.92
C PHE A 57 19.04 15.69 -1.32
N THR A 58 20.09 16.23 -1.93
CA THR A 58 20.61 17.58 -1.66
C THR A 58 20.32 18.47 -2.85
N ALA A 59 19.71 19.63 -2.62
CA ALA A 59 19.49 20.66 -3.65
C ALA A 59 20.25 21.94 -3.30
N GLU A 60 21.00 22.48 -4.25
CA GLU A 60 21.75 23.73 -4.12
C GLU A 60 21.34 24.72 -5.21
N THR A 61 21.08 25.98 -4.84
CA THR A 61 20.81 27.07 -5.78
C THR A 61 21.45 28.37 -5.33
N LYS A 62 21.71 29.29 -6.26
CA LYS A 62 22.26 30.63 -5.95
C LYS A 62 21.17 31.69 -5.74
N ALA A 63 19.93 31.40 -6.10
CA ALA A 63 18.81 32.33 -6.03
C ALA A 63 17.52 31.60 -5.62
N GLY A 64 16.55 32.33 -5.07
CA GLY A 64 15.25 31.76 -4.72
C GLY A 64 14.64 31.03 -5.92
N SER A 65 14.45 29.72 -5.79
CA SER A 65 14.00 28.81 -6.86
C SER A 65 12.99 27.81 -6.30
N ARG A 66 12.27 27.09 -7.17
CA ARG A 66 11.37 26.02 -6.77
C ARG A 66 11.76 24.74 -7.49
N LEU A 67 11.81 23.64 -6.75
CA LEU A 67 12.02 22.31 -7.29
C LEU A 67 10.71 21.54 -7.15
N GLU A 68 10.27 20.95 -8.25
CA GLU A 68 9.11 20.06 -8.30
C GLU A 68 9.59 18.63 -8.45
N ILE A 69 8.93 17.70 -7.75
CA ILE A 69 9.24 16.27 -7.81
C ILE A 69 7.97 15.50 -8.08
N ILE A 70 8.02 14.63 -9.09
CA ILE A 70 6.94 13.75 -9.50
C ILE A 70 7.46 12.31 -9.47
N GLU A 71 6.79 11.43 -8.73
CA GLU A 71 7.15 10.02 -8.66
C GLU A 71 6.12 9.14 -9.40
N GLY A 72 6.58 8.04 -9.99
CA GLY A 72 5.74 7.10 -10.75
C GLY A 72 6.27 5.67 -10.73
N GLU A 73 5.36 4.70 -10.83
CA GLU A 73 5.69 3.27 -10.99
C GLU A 73 6.28 2.99 -12.39
N ASP A 74 5.83 3.76 -13.38
CA ASP A 74 6.36 3.75 -14.73
C ASP A 74 6.86 5.15 -15.17
N LEU A 75 7.55 5.15 -16.31
CA LEU A 75 8.17 6.37 -16.84
C LEU A 75 7.12 7.35 -17.40
N GLU A 76 6.00 6.86 -17.91
CA GLU A 76 4.94 7.73 -18.43
C GLU A 76 4.31 8.52 -17.29
N GLU A 77 3.99 7.84 -16.19
CA GLU A 77 3.54 8.46 -14.95
C GLU A 77 4.55 9.51 -14.48
N ALA A 78 5.83 9.16 -14.30
CA ALA A 78 6.82 10.10 -13.81
C ALA A 78 7.07 11.32 -14.73
N LEU A 79 6.62 11.29 -15.99
CA LEU A 79 6.71 12.40 -16.94
C LEU A 79 5.41 13.21 -17.08
N LEU A 80 4.33 12.82 -16.39
CA LEU A 80 3.08 13.59 -16.33
C LEU A 80 3.26 14.84 -15.45
N LEU A 81 3.78 15.92 -16.05
CA LEU A 81 3.95 17.21 -15.37
C LEU A 81 2.63 17.89 -14.97
N GLN A 82 1.52 17.43 -15.53
CA GLN A 82 0.18 17.88 -15.17
C GLN A 82 -0.60 16.68 -14.67
N ASP A 83 -1.10 16.79 -13.45
CA ASP A 83 -1.99 15.78 -12.88
C ASP A 83 -3.22 15.62 -13.80
N PRO A 84 -3.48 14.41 -14.33
CA PRO A 84 -4.60 14.19 -15.26
C PRO A 84 -5.96 14.16 -14.55
N PHE A 85 -5.98 14.13 -13.21
CA PHE A 85 -7.21 14.05 -12.43
C PHE A 85 -7.78 15.44 -12.13
N PRO A 86 -9.13 15.59 -12.15
CA PRO A 86 -9.76 16.84 -11.73
C PRO A 86 -9.49 17.10 -10.24
N PRO A 87 -9.54 18.36 -9.76
CA PRO A 87 -9.16 18.70 -8.38
C PRO A 87 -9.97 18.03 -7.27
N ASP A 88 -11.16 17.50 -7.58
CA ASP A 88 -12.05 16.79 -6.66
C ASP A 88 -11.92 15.26 -6.75
N HIS A 89 -10.97 14.75 -7.54
CA HIS A 89 -10.70 13.33 -7.61
C HIS A 89 -10.07 12.81 -6.31
N TRP A 90 -10.40 11.58 -5.94
CA TRP A 90 -9.93 10.97 -4.69
C TRP A 90 -8.43 10.62 -4.72
N TYR A 91 -7.88 10.45 -5.92
CA TYR A 91 -6.49 10.13 -6.19
C TYR A 91 -5.81 11.23 -7.00
N HIS A 92 -4.60 11.57 -6.59
CA HIS A 92 -3.70 12.49 -7.27
C HIS A 92 -2.31 11.85 -7.35
N GLN A 93 -1.54 12.26 -8.35
CA GLN A 93 -0.17 11.77 -8.51
C GLN A 93 0.72 12.20 -7.33
N PRO A 94 1.69 11.38 -6.88
CA PRO A 94 2.73 11.85 -5.97
C PRO A 94 3.48 13.02 -6.60
N HIS A 95 3.21 14.23 -6.10
CA HIS A 95 3.69 15.47 -6.67
C HIS A 95 3.99 16.48 -5.55
N ASP A 96 5.28 16.75 -5.32
CA ASP A 96 5.73 17.66 -4.26
C ASP A 96 6.43 18.91 -4.80
N HIS A 97 6.32 20.00 -4.05
CA HIS A 97 6.95 21.27 -4.36
C HIS A 97 7.86 21.72 -3.21
N PHE A 98 9.13 21.98 -3.52
CA PHE A 98 10.13 22.47 -2.58
C PHE A 98 10.52 23.89 -2.94
N THR A 99 10.35 24.82 -1.99
CA THR A 99 10.88 26.18 -2.14
C THR A 99 12.31 26.22 -1.62
N LEU A 100 13.25 26.62 -2.49
CA LEU A 100 14.67 26.67 -2.19
C LEU A 100 15.14 28.11 -1.98
N THR A 101 15.93 28.33 -0.94
CA THR A 101 16.70 29.56 -0.74
C THR A 101 18.12 29.39 -1.25
N ALA A 102 18.86 30.50 -1.38
CA ALA A 102 20.25 30.43 -1.81
C ALA A 102 21.10 29.62 -0.81
N GLY A 103 21.92 28.70 -1.33
CA GLY A 103 22.68 27.72 -0.56
C GLY A 103 22.23 26.29 -0.85
N ALA A 104 22.75 25.35 -0.06
CA ALA A 104 22.45 23.92 -0.16
C ALA A 104 21.48 23.49 0.97
N SER A 105 20.49 22.67 0.61
CA SER A 105 19.53 22.08 1.53
C SER A 105 19.45 20.57 1.33
N ARG A 106 19.44 19.81 2.43
CA ARG A 106 19.10 18.38 2.40
C ARG A 106 17.60 18.22 2.57
N LEU A 107 16.97 17.47 1.68
CA LEU A 107 15.52 17.37 1.54
C LEU A 107 15.12 15.89 1.40
N ALA A 108 13.85 15.62 1.68
CA ALA A 108 13.22 14.32 1.48
C ALA A 108 11.78 14.51 1.00
N THR A 109 11.29 13.62 0.13
CA THR A 109 9.86 13.58 -0.19
C THR A 109 9.05 13.17 1.05
N PRO A 110 7.88 13.79 1.30
CA PRO A 110 7.12 13.56 2.51
C PRO A 110 6.41 12.20 2.47
N GLY A 111 6.62 11.41 3.52
CA GLY A 111 5.98 10.12 3.81
C GLY A 111 6.16 9.03 2.75
N ARG A 112 5.57 7.85 2.99
CA ARG A 112 5.78 6.65 2.16
C ARG A 112 5.17 6.80 0.77
N ARG A 113 5.88 6.29 -0.24
CA ARG A 113 5.48 6.24 -1.66
C ARG A 113 5.86 4.91 -2.28
N GLY A 114 5.07 4.45 -3.24
CA GLY A 114 5.46 3.44 -4.23
C GLY A 114 5.94 4.14 -5.50
N PHE A 115 7.16 3.85 -5.93
CA PHE A 115 7.75 4.42 -7.14
C PHE A 115 8.94 3.61 -7.65
N ARG A 116 9.19 3.72 -8.97
CA ARG A 116 10.47 3.37 -9.59
C ARG A 116 11.19 4.60 -10.14
N PHE A 117 10.43 5.57 -10.63
CA PHE A 117 10.96 6.76 -11.29
C PHE A 117 10.65 8.01 -10.46
N ALA A 118 11.58 8.97 -10.44
CA ALA A 118 11.36 10.28 -9.85
C ALA A 118 11.88 11.38 -10.79
N THR A 119 10.99 12.24 -11.27
CA THR A 119 11.30 13.38 -12.14
C THR A 119 11.40 14.65 -11.32
N PHE A 120 12.52 15.35 -11.49
CA PHE A 120 12.85 16.59 -10.82
C PHE A 120 12.76 17.72 -11.85
N VAL A 121 11.94 18.73 -11.60
CA VAL A 121 11.73 19.88 -12.51
C VAL A 121 12.14 21.18 -11.83
N ALA A 122 13.02 21.94 -12.47
CA ALA A 122 13.52 23.20 -11.94
C ALA A 122 12.68 24.40 -12.39
N HIS A 123 12.26 25.22 -11.43
CA HIS A 123 11.50 26.44 -11.65
C HIS A 123 12.20 27.66 -11.03
N GLY A 124 12.00 28.84 -11.63
CA GLY A 124 12.56 30.10 -11.16
C GLY A 124 13.87 30.48 -11.87
N PRO A 125 14.54 31.57 -11.44
CA PRO A 125 15.66 32.16 -12.17
C PRO A 125 17.01 31.47 -11.93
N GLY A 126 17.14 30.64 -10.89
CA GLY A 126 18.39 30.01 -10.50
C GLY A 126 18.56 28.62 -11.10
N GLU A 127 19.81 28.28 -11.44
CA GLU A 127 20.21 26.89 -11.67
C GLU A 127 20.10 26.10 -10.35
N ILE A 128 19.57 24.88 -10.44
CA ILE A 128 19.46 23.97 -9.29
C ILE A 128 20.39 22.78 -9.52
N ARG A 129 21.37 22.60 -8.63
CA ARG A 129 22.17 21.38 -8.56
C ARG A 129 21.49 20.41 -7.60
N VAL A 130 21.11 19.24 -8.09
CA VAL A 130 20.65 18.12 -7.27
C VAL A 130 21.75 17.08 -7.16
N SER A 131 21.92 16.50 -5.98
CA SER A 131 22.94 15.48 -5.73
C SER A 131 22.51 14.56 -4.60
N THR A 132 23.26 13.47 -4.42
CA THR A 132 23.01 12.46 -3.37
C THR A 132 21.60 11.88 -3.43
N VAL A 133 21.01 11.79 -4.63
CA VAL A 133 19.64 11.26 -4.81
C VAL A 133 19.63 9.78 -4.42
N THR A 134 18.85 9.46 -3.40
CA THR A 134 18.80 8.13 -2.78
C THR A 134 17.37 7.83 -2.35
N ALA A 135 16.88 6.62 -2.62
CA ALA A 135 15.64 6.11 -2.04
C ALA A 135 15.94 5.50 -0.67
N VAL A 136 15.21 5.93 0.37
CA VAL A 136 15.23 5.33 1.70
C VAL A 136 14.04 4.37 1.77
N LEU A 137 14.34 3.08 1.84
CA LEU A 137 13.35 2.01 1.74
C LEU A 137 12.62 1.79 3.06
N GLU A 138 11.34 1.47 2.96
CA GLU A 138 10.49 0.98 4.02
C GLU A 138 9.94 -0.40 3.65
N HIS A 139 10.19 -1.39 4.51
CA HIS A 139 9.67 -2.74 4.29
C HIS A 139 9.52 -3.52 5.60
N ALA A 140 8.68 -4.56 5.59
CA ALA A 140 8.65 -5.53 6.67
C ALA A 140 9.99 -6.30 6.78
N PRO A 141 10.42 -6.69 7.99
CA PRO A 141 11.68 -7.40 8.22
C PRO A 141 11.57 -8.89 7.85
N LEU A 142 11.15 -9.18 6.62
CA LEU A 142 10.93 -10.53 6.12
C LEU A 142 12.25 -11.23 5.78
N GLN A 143 12.34 -12.51 6.08
CA GLN A 143 13.41 -13.38 5.62
C GLN A 143 12.94 -14.16 4.40
N SER A 144 13.66 -14.02 3.29
CA SER A 144 13.37 -14.82 2.09
C SER A 144 13.96 -16.22 2.24
N ILE A 145 13.08 -17.22 2.40
CA ILE A 145 13.43 -18.63 2.58
C ILE A 145 13.09 -19.49 1.35
N GLY A 146 12.05 -19.09 0.59
CA GLY A 146 11.62 -19.80 -0.60
C GLY A 146 12.50 -19.47 -1.81
N ARG A 147 12.75 -20.48 -2.65
CA ARG A 147 13.52 -20.36 -3.89
C ARG A 147 12.88 -21.20 -4.99
N PHE A 148 12.93 -20.70 -6.21
CA PHE A 148 12.50 -21.42 -7.39
C PHE A 148 13.49 -21.17 -8.53
N ALA A 149 13.74 -22.20 -9.32
CA ALA A 149 14.45 -22.10 -10.59
C ALA A 149 14.04 -23.27 -11.49
N CYS A 150 13.87 -23.01 -12.78
CA CYS A 150 13.66 -24.04 -13.79
C CYS A 150 14.42 -23.70 -15.07
N SER A 151 14.34 -24.56 -16.09
CA SER A 151 15.01 -24.35 -17.38
C SER A 151 14.37 -23.26 -18.25
N ASP A 152 13.22 -22.74 -17.85
CA ASP A 152 12.51 -21.68 -18.56
C ASP A 152 12.80 -20.32 -17.91
N GLU A 153 13.61 -19.51 -18.59
CA GLU A 153 13.99 -18.18 -18.12
C GLU A 153 12.82 -17.21 -17.98
N LEU A 154 11.73 -17.40 -18.73
CA LEU A 154 10.53 -16.58 -18.55
C LEU A 154 9.87 -16.88 -17.21
N LEU A 155 9.77 -18.16 -16.83
CA LEU A 155 9.21 -18.56 -15.54
C LEU A 155 10.09 -18.12 -14.37
N ASN A 156 11.41 -18.18 -14.52
CA ASN A 156 12.34 -17.67 -13.50
C ASN A 156 12.14 -16.16 -13.26
N ARG A 157 12.02 -15.37 -14.34
CA ARG A 157 11.75 -13.93 -14.23
C ARG A 157 10.37 -13.64 -13.65
N ALA A 158 9.34 -14.38 -14.07
CA ALA A 158 7.99 -14.23 -13.53
C ALA A 158 7.97 -14.50 -12.03
N TRP A 159 8.65 -15.56 -11.57
CA TRP A 159 8.76 -15.87 -10.16
C TRP A 159 9.45 -14.77 -9.35
N GLU A 160 10.55 -14.21 -9.86
CA GLU A 160 11.28 -13.14 -9.18
C GLU A 160 10.43 -11.86 -9.07
N ILE A 161 9.68 -11.52 -10.12
CA ILE A 161 8.71 -10.42 -10.09
C ILE A 161 7.64 -10.70 -9.04
N SER A 162 7.00 -11.88 -9.05
CA SER A 162 5.97 -12.23 -8.06
C SER A 162 6.49 -12.17 -6.63
N ARG A 163 7.69 -12.70 -6.37
CA ARG A 163 8.34 -12.63 -5.06
C ARG A 163 8.58 -11.18 -4.64
N ARG A 164 9.04 -10.33 -5.56
CA ARG A 164 9.30 -8.92 -5.29
C ARG A 164 8.03 -8.14 -5.02
N THR A 165 6.97 -8.35 -5.80
CA THR A 165 5.64 -7.74 -5.58
C THR A 165 5.13 -8.06 -4.18
N LEU A 166 5.15 -9.34 -3.77
CA LEU A 166 4.74 -9.72 -2.41
C LEU A 166 5.61 -9.04 -1.35
N GLN A 167 6.93 -9.01 -1.53
CA GLN A 167 7.82 -8.33 -0.57
C GLN A 167 7.51 -6.84 -0.41
N LEU A 168 7.06 -6.17 -1.48
CA LEU A 168 6.66 -4.76 -1.45
C LEU A 168 5.29 -4.58 -0.76
N CYS A 169 4.33 -5.46 -1.04
CA CYS A 169 2.98 -5.44 -0.47
C CYS A 169 2.93 -5.87 1.02
N LEU A 170 3.91 -6.63 1.50
CA LEU A 170 4.00 -6.99 2.91
C LEU A 170 4.71 -5.88 3.72
N GLN A 171 3.91 -5.07 4.40
CA GLN A 171 4.34 -3.91 5.19
C GLN A 171 3.94 -4.07 6.65
N GLY A 172 3.08 -3.18 7.19
CA GLY A 172 2.48 -3.39 8.50
C GLY A 172 1.48 -4.56 8.50
N PHE A 173 0.87 -4.83 7.36
CA PHE A 173 -0.05 -5.90 7.01
C PHE A 173 0.17 -6.23 5.51
N TYR A 174 -0.69 -7.07 4.95
CA TYR A 174 -0.74 -7.37 3.52
C TYR A 174 -1.53 -6.26 2.81
N GLU A 175 -0.83 -5.43 2.05
CA GLU A 175 -1.39 -4.32 1.27
C GLU A 175 -1.69 -4.77 -0.17
N ASP A 176 -2.85 -4.41 -0.70
CA ASP A 176 -3.23 -4.66 -2.10
C ASP A 176 -2.22 -4.08 -3.11
N GLY A 177 -1.74 -2.87 -2.84
CA GLY A 177 -0.83 -2.15 -3.71
C GLY A 177 -0.11 -1.02 -2.99
N VAL A 178 1.15 -0.78 -3.38
CA VAL A 178 2.05 0.09 -2.61
C VAL A 178 2.01 1.56 -3.01
N LYS A 179 1.63 1.86 -4.26
CA LYS A 179 1.26 3.21 -4.70
C LYS A 179 -0.16 3.55 -4.25
N ARG A 180 -1.09 2.63 -4.47
CA ARG A 180 -2.49 2.71 -4.05
C ARG A 180 -3.13 1.30 -4.06
N ASP A 181 -4.09 1.00 -3.21
CA ASP A 181 -4.65 1.88 -2.16
C ASP A 181 -3.91 1.77 -0.80
N GLY A 182 -2.94 0.85 -0.69
CA GLY A 182 -2.19 0.61 0.55
C GLY A 182 -3.05 0.00 1.66
N MET A 183 -4.06 -0.79 1.28
CA MET A 183 -5.12 -1.26 2.16
C MET A 183 -5.14 -2.78 2.30
N LEU A 184 -5.68 -3.25 3.43
CA LEU A 184 -5.92 -4.67 3.67
C LEU A 184 -7.29 -5.07 3.12
N TRP A 185 -7.29 -5.57 1.88
CA TRP A 185 -8.45 -6.18 1.24
C TRP A 185 -8.48 -7.69 1.51
N ILE A 186 -9.66 -8.23 1.83
CA ILE A 186 -9.77 -9.63 2.25
C ILE A 186 -9.42 -10.60 1.11
N GLY A 187 -9.91 -10.33 -0.10
CA GLY A 187 -9.64 -11.18 -1.27
C GLY A 187 -8.16 -11.25 -1.60
N ASP A 188 -7.51 -10.08 -1.62
CA ASP A 188 -6.07 -9.91 -1.85
C ASP A 188 -5.26 -10.66 -0.80
N TYR A 189 -5.54 -10.44 0.50
CA TYR A 189 -4.86 -11.10 1.61
C TYR A 189 -4.81 -12.62 1.44
N ARG A 190 -5.91 -13.25 1.05
CA ARG A 190 -5.97 -14.72 0.93
C ARG A 190 -4.96 -15.22 -0.11
N VAL A 191 -4.96 -14.61 -1.30
CA VAL A 191 -4.06 -14.99 -2.39
C VAL A 191 -2.61 -14.68 -2.01
N GLU A 192 -2.38 -13.48 -1.48
CA GLU A 192 -1.04 -13.07 -1.05
C GLU A 192 -0.49 -13.97 0.05
N PHE A 193 -1.28 -14.36 1.05
CA PHE A 193 -0.85 -15.26 2.12
C PHE A 193 -0.40 -16.62 1.55
N LEU A 194 -1.20 -17.23 0.66
CA LEU A 194 -0.87 -18.51 0.05
C LEU A 194 0.43 -18.46 -0.77
N CYS A 195 0.69 -17.33 -1.43
CA CYS A 195 1.94 -17.12 -2.18
C CYS A 195 3.12 -16.73 -1.28
N ALA A 196 2.89 -15.92 -0.25
CA ALA A 196 3.91 -15.40 0.65
C ALA A 196 4.39 -16.45 1.66
N TRP A 197 3.51 -17.36 2.09
CA TRP A 197 3.84 -18.41 3.07
C TRP A 197 5.08 -19.24 2.66
N PRO A 198 5.14 -19.87 1.46
CA PRO A 198 6.33 -20.62 1.05
C PRO A 198 7.57 -19.74 0.82
N LEU A 199 7.41 -18.42 0.67
CA LEU A 199 8.51 -17.49 0.41
C LEU A 199 9.14 -16.93 1.68
N PHE A 200 8.33 -16.64 2.69
CA PHE A 200 8.75 -15.88 3.88
C PHE A 200 8.41 -16.57 5.21
N ALA A 201 7.44 -17.50 5.21
CA ALA A 201 6.90 -18.16 6.42
C ALA A 201 6.59 -17.20 7.59
N ASP A 202 6.19 -15.97 7.27
CA ASP A 202 5.82 -14.99 8.28
C ASP A 202 4.43 -15.31 8.83
N THR A 203 4.36 -15.45 10.16
CA THR A 203 3.09 -15.57 10.88
C THR A 203 2.66 -14.25 11.51
N ALA A 204 3.56 -13.29 11.71
CA ALA A 204 3.26 -12.10 12.50
C ALA A 204 2.30 -11.15 11.74
N LEU A 205 2.60 -10.85 10.47
CA LEU A 205 1.74 -10.07 9.59
C LEU A 205 0.46 -10.85 9.27
N ALA A 206 0.56 -12.16 9.01
CA ALA A 206 -0.61 -12.97 8.68
C ALA A 206 -1.64 -12.97 9.83
N ARG A 207 -1.19 -13.22 11.08
CA ARG A 207 -2.04 -13.12 12.28
C ARG A 207 -2.63 -11.73 12.45
N ARG A 208 -1.81 -10.70 12.23
CA ARG A 208 -2.25 -9.30 12.38
C ARG A 208 -3.33 -8.96 11.36
N SER A 209 -3.15 -9.32 10.08
CA SER A 209 -4.15 -9.11 9.03
C SER A 209 -5.47 -9.83 9.33
N LEU A 210 -5.42 -11.12 9.71
CA LEU A 210 -6.63 -11.87 10.08
C LEU A 210 -7.40 -11.23 11.23
N ARG A 211 -6.70 -10.75 12.27
CA ARG A 211 -7.31 -10.01 13.38
C ARG A 211 -7.92 -8.69 12.94
N MET A 212 -7.24 -7.94 12.06
CA MET A 212 -7.77 -6.69 11.53
C MET A 212 -9.06 -6.92 10.74
N MET A 213 -9.09 -7.91 9.85
CA MET A 213 -10.30 -8.25 9.09
C MET A 213 -11.45 -8.69 10.02
N ALA A 214 -11.16 -9.55 10.99
CA ALA A 214 -12.16 -10.00 11.97
C ALA A 214 -12.72 -8.86 12.85
N ALA A 215 -11.90 -7.85 13.14
CA ALA A 215 -12.33 -6.66 13.89
C ALA A 215 -13.31 -5.77 13.09
N CYS A 216 -13.38 -5.93 11.77
CA CYS A 216 -14.31 -5.22 10.88
C CYS A 216 -15.63 -5.98 10.67
N ARG A 217 -15.99 -6.89 11.58
CA ARG A 217 -17.27 -7.60 11.54
C ARG A 217 -18.43 -6.70 11.89
N ARG A 218 -19.48 -6.77 11.06
CA ARG A 218 -20.74 -6.04 11.18
C ARG A 218 -21.75 -6.79 12.07
N PRO A 219 -22.78 -6.10 12.59
CA PRO A 219 -23.82 -6.72 13.42
C PRO A 219 -24.60 -7.87 12.75
N ASP A 220 -24.70 -7.84 11.42
CA ASP A 220 -25.33 -8.88 10.61
C ASP A 220 -24.40 -10.06 10.28
N GLY A 221 -23.18 -10.07 10.82
CA GLY A 221 -22.19 -11.14 10.66
C GLY A 221 -21.27 -10.99 9.45
N ALA A 222 -21.57 -10.10 8.50
CA ALA A 222 -20.69 -9.81 7.37
C ALA A 222 -19.38 -9.14 7.81
N LEU A 223 -18.36 -9.20 6.97
CA LEU A 223 -17.16 -8.38 7.10
C LEU A 223 -17.20 -7.23 6.10
N SER A 224 -16.65 -6.09 6.50
CA SER A 224 -16.22 -5.09 5.52
C SER A 224 -15.18 -5.71 4.59
N ALA A 225 -15.28 -5.46 3.28
CA ALA A 225 -14.35 -5.97 2.27
C ALA A 225 -12.90 -5.50 2.49
N VAL A 226 -12.75 -4.37 3.19
CA VAL A 226 -11.46 -3.76 3.53
C VAL A 226 -11.37 -3.47 5.02
N ALA A 227 -10.24 -3.76 5.66
CA ALA A 227 -10.07 -3.64 7.10
C ALA A 227 -9.78 -2.19 7.57
N LEU A 228 -10.57 -1.22 7.09
CA LEU A 228 -10.39 0.21 7.36
C LEU A 228 -10.59 0.57 8.83
N ASP A 229 -11.65 0.06 9.46
CA ASP A 229 -11.97 0.34 10.87
C ASP A 229 -10.92 -0.22 11.84
N ALA A 230 -10.15 -1.22 11.40
CA ALA A 230 -9.02 -1.77 12.12
C ALA A 230 -7.71 -0.98 11.90
N GLY A 231 -7.78 0.17 11.21
CA GLY A 231 -6.64 1.07 10.99
C GLY A 231 -5.80 0.74 9.77
N GLY A 232 -6.33 0.02 8.77
CA GLY A 232 -5.64 -0.23 7.50
C GLY A 232 -5.16 1.07 6.82
N HIS A 233 -5.97 2.13 6.83
CA HIS A 233 -5.62 3.44 6.26
C HIS A 233 -4.62 4.27 7.08
N LEU A 234 -4.27 3.84 8.30
CA LEU A 234 -3.56 4.70 9.24
C LEU A 234 -2.04 4.53 9.19
N PHE A 235 -1.50 3.42 8.68
CA PHE A 235 -0.07 3.14 8.86
C PHE A 235 0.60 2.24 7.81
N PRO A 236 1.78 2.68 7.31
CA PRO A 236 2.17 4.08 7.14
C PRO A 236 1.27 4.73 6.08
N ARG A 237 0.79 5.96 6.35
CA ARG A 237 -0.08 6.67 5.41
C ARG A 237 0.72 6.99 4.15
N ILE A 238 0.24 6.54 3.00
CA ILE A 238 0.72 7.00 1.68
C ILE A 238 0.40 8.50 1.61
N ALA A 239 1.44 9.34 1.66
CA ALA A 239 1.30 10.73 2.11
C ALA A 239 0.40 11.60 1.20
N TYR A 240 0.38 11.28 -0.08
CA TYR A 240 -0.38 11.99 -1.11
C TYR A 240 -1.80 11.43 -1.29
N LEU A 241 -2.10 10.26 -0.70
CA LEU A 241 -3.47 9.77 -0.61
C LEU A 241 -4.14 10.47 0.58
N GLY A 242 -5.28 11.11 0.30
CA GLY A 242 -6.08 11.81 1.31
C GLY A 242 -6.61 10.88 2.41
N ASP A 243 -7.60 11.33 3.17
CA ASP A 243 -8.29 10.41 4.07
C ASP A 243 -9.22 9.47 3.30
N LEU A 244 -8.69 8.31 2.91
CA LEU A 244 -9.43 7.28 2.18
C LEU A 244 -10.54 6.64 3.02
N SER A 245 -10.59 6.86 4.35
CA SER A 245 -11.72 6.42 5.17
C SER A 245 -13.01 7.22 4.91
N VAL A 246 -12.87 8.45 4.41
CA VAL A 246 -13.97 9.39 4.17
C VAL A 246 -14.52 9.27 2.75
N HIS A 247 -13.71 8.79 1.80
CA HIS A 247 -14.08 8.75 0.39
C HIS A 247 -14.77 7.41 0.04
N GLY A 248 -16.03 7.47 -0.38
CA GLY A 248 -16.76 6.33 -0.97
C GLY A 248 -17.35 5.31 0.01
N GLY A 249 -17.23 5.51 1.32
CA GLY A 249 -17.82 4.60 2.32
C GLY A 249 -17.26 3.18 2.23
N LEU A 250 -15.98 3.03 1.85
CA LEU A 250 -15.35 1.72 1.63
C LEU A 250 -15.47 0.78 2.84
N HIS A 251 -15.47 1.31 4.05
CA HIS A 251 -15.69 0.53 5.28
C HIS A 251 -17.09 -0.12 5.34
N GLU A 252 -18.06 0.38 4.58
CA GLU A 252 -19.41 -0.18 4.45
C GLU A 252 -19.52 -1.26 3.38
N TRP A 253 -18.51 -1.39 2.50
CA TRP A 253 -18.58 -2.33 1.39
C TRP A 253 -18.57 -3.76 1.90
N VAL A 254 -19.57 -4.53 1.49
CA VAL A 254 -19.66 -5.96 1.76
C VAL A 254 -19.64 -6.68 0.43
N LEU A 255 -18.65 -7.55 0.27
CA LEU A 255 -18.53 -8.45 -0.87
C LEU A 255 -18.70 -9.88 -0.34
N ASP A 256 -19.75 -10.56 -0.79
CA ASP A 256 -20.08 -11.93 -0.35
C ASP A 256 -18.91 -12.89 -0.56
N ASN A 257 -18.22 -12.75 -1.70
CA ASN A 257 -17.03 -13.54 -2.01
C ASN A 257 -15.88 -13.24 -1.04
N TYR A 258 -15.68 -12.00 -0.61
CA TYR A 258 -14.63 -11.66 0.35
C TYR A 258 -14.96 -12.21 1.75
N CYS A 259 -16.23 -12.23 2.12
CA CYS A 259 -16.67 -12.94 3.33
C CYS A 259 -16.32 -14.44 3.25
N ALA A 260 -16.56 -15.09 2.10
CA ALA A 260 -16.16 -16.48 1.88
C ALA A 260 -14.62 -16.66 1.87
N ASP A 261 -13.88 -15.69 1.31
CA ASP A 261 -12.42 -15.71 1.31
C ASP A 261 -11.85 -15.59 2.71
N PHE A 262 -12.46 -14.83 3.63
CA PHE A 262 -12.04 -14.80 5.04
C PHE A 262 -12.11 -16.18 5.70
N VAL A 263 -13.22 -16.90 5.49
CA VAL A 263 -13.40 -18.27 5.99
C VAL A 263 -12.29 -19.19 5.45
N CYS A 264 -12.04 -19.13 4.15
CA CYS A 264 -10.97 -19.91 3.52
C CYS A 264 -9.59 -19.51 4.06
N ALA A 265 -9.34 -18.22 4.22
CA ALA A 265 -8.04 -17.70 4.66
C ALA A 265 -7.72 -18.09 6.11
N VAL A 266 -8.71 -18.08 7.02
CA VAL A 266 -8.54 -18.59 8.39
C VAL A 266 -8.20 -20.09 8.35
N TRP A 267 -8.93 -20.87 7.55
CA TRP A 267 -8.67 -22.30 7.40
C TRP A 267 -7.28 -22.60 6.83
N GLU A 268 -6.92 -21.94 5.72
CA GLU A 268 -5.64 -22.08 5.02
C GLU A 268 -4.48 -21.65 5.92
N TYR A 269 -4.63 -20.55 6.67
CA TYR A 269 -3.67 -20.12 7.67
C TYR A 269 -3.41 -21.21 8.71
N VAL A 270 -4.47 -21.78 9.30
CA VAL A 270 -4.33 -22.85 10.30
C VAL A 270 -3.72 -24.11 9.68
N LEU A 271 -4.11 -24.46 8.46
CA LEU A 271 -3.57 -25.61 7.73
C LEU A 271 -2.05 -25.48 7.53
N HIS A 272 -1.57 -24.28 7.20
CA HIS A 272 -0.16 -24.02 6.91
C HIS A 272 0.69 -23.82 8.19
N THR A 273 0.12 -23.24 9.24
CA THR A 273 0.87 -22.82 10.44
C THR A 273 0.66 -23.71 11.66
N GLY A 274 -0.45 -24.44 11.72
CA GLY A 274 -0.88 -25.19 12.92
C GLY A 274 -1.39 -24.32 14.07
N ASP A 275 -1.62 -23.02 13.84
CA ASP A 275 -1.96 -22.03 14.87
C ASP A 275 -3.44 -22.06 15.29
N LEU A 276 -3.80 -23.15 15.97
CA LEU A 276 -5.11 -23.33 16.59
C LEU A 276 -5.49 -22.24 17.60
N PRO A 277 -4.57 -21.64 18.39
CA PRO A 277 -4.91 -20.52 19.25
C PRO A 277 -5.51 -19.32 18.50
N LEU A 278 -4.97 -18.94 17.34
CA LEU A 278 -5.59 -17.88 16.53
C LEU A 278 -6.97 -18.31 16.04
N ALA A 279 -7.13 -19.56 15.57
CA ALA A 279 -8.43 -20.05 15.09
C ALA A 279 -9.54 -19.87 16.14
N ARG A 280 -9.25 -20.24 17.40
CA ARG A 280 -10.18 -20.07 18.53
C ARG A 280 -10.45 -18.61 18.86
N GLU A 281 -9.44 -17.75 18.72
CA GLU A 281 -9.59 -16.30 18.90
C GLU A 281 -10.55 -15.71 17.86
N LEU A 282 -10.48 -16.18 16.61
CA LEU A 282 -11.28 -15.68 15.49
C LEU A 282 -12.63 -16.38 15.35
N GLU A 283 -12.93 -17.40 16.17
CA GLU A 283 -14.15 -18.22 16.11
C GLU A 283 -15.44 -17.37 16.06
N PRO A 284 -15.64 -16.33 16.89
CA PRO A 284 -16.85 -15.52 16.80
C PRO A 284 -16.99 -14.86 15.43
N ALA A 285 -15.91 -14.33 14.86
CA ALA A 285 -15.96 -13.70 13.55
C ALA A 285 -16.25 -14.71 12.45
N PHE A 286 -15.59 -15.87 12.52
CA PHE A 286 -15.78 -16.98 11.59
C PHE A 286 -17.23 -17.50 11.59
N GLU A 287 -17.82 -17.76 12.75
CA GLU A 287 -19.22 -18.21 12.87
C GLU A 287 -20.19 -17.15 12.34
N GLY A 288 -19.98 -15.87 12.68
CA GLY A 288 -20.82 -14.78 12.19
C GLY A 288 -20.84 -14.68 10.66
N VAL A 289 -19.67 -14.89 10.03
CA VAL A 289 -19.56 -14.90 8.57
C VAL A 289 -20.27 -16.11 7.95
N LEU A 290 -20.12 -17.29 8.54
CA LEU A 290 -20.84 -18.49 8.06
C LEU A 290 -22.36 -18.31 8.15
N ASP A 291 -22.85 -17.76 9.26
CA ASP A 291 -24.26 -17.44 9.44
C ASP A 291 -24.75 -16.42 8.41
N TYR A 292 -23.95 -15.39 8.13
CA TYR A 292 -24.22 -14.42 7.08
C TYR A 292 -24.33 -15.08 5.70
N LEU A 293 -23.31 -15.86 5.30
CA LEU A 293 -23.27 -16.53 4.01
C LEU A 293 -24.41 -17.55 3.84
N ALA A 294 -24.84 -18.21 4.91
CA ALA A 294 -25.99 -19.12 4.89
C ALA A 294 -27.32 -18.42 4.53
N ARG A 295 -27.39 -17.09 4.70
CA ARG A 295 -28.56 -16.28 4.31
C ARG A 295 -28.46 -15.70 2.89
N VAL A 296 -27.28 -15.76 2.26
CA VAL A 296 -27.08 -15.26 0.89
C VAL A 296 -27.82 -16.16 -0.10
N SER A 297 -28.61 -15.55 -0.98
CA SER A 297 -29.39 -16.26 -1.99
C SER A 297 -28.95 -15.88 -3.40
N LEU A 298 -28.35 -16.83 -4.12
CA LEU A 298 -27.94 -16.63 -5.52
C LEU A 298 -29.14 -16.34 -6.45
N ALA A 299 -30.35 -16.73 -6.06
CA ALA A 299 -31.57 -16.42 -6.81
C ALA A 299 -31.97 -14.94 -6.74
N GLN A 300 -31.39 -14.17 -5.81
CA GLN A 300 -31.60 -12.72 -5.64
C GLN A 300 -30.52 -11.88 -6.33
N VAL A 301 -29.50 -12.52 -6.92
CA VAL A 301 -28.45 -11.82 -7.68
C VAL A 301 -29.07 -11.28 -8.96
N VAL A 302 -29.26 -9.97 -9.02
CA VAL A 302 -29.81 -9.29 -10.20
C VAL A 302 -28.78 -9.35 -11.33
N PRO A 303 -29.12 -9.85 -12.53
CA PRO A 303 -28.23 -9.76 -13.67
C PRO A 303 -28.18 -8.30 -14.14
N GLY A 304 -27.20 -7.56 -13.63
CA GLY A 304 -26.96 -6.19 -14.05
C GLY A 304 -26.24 -5.33 -13.02
N ARG A 305 -24.91 -5.45 -12.95
CA ARG A 305 -23.96 -4.33 -13.11
C ARG A 305 -22.52 -4.86 -13.06
N GLY A 306 -21.69 -4.26 -13.90
CA GLY A 306 -20.27 -4.56 -14.04
C GLY A 306 -19.49 -4.20 -12.78
N PHE A 307 -18.43 -4.95 -12.57
CA PHE A 307 -17.37 -4.66 -11.62
C PHE A 307 -16.88 -3.22 -11.84
N ILE A 308 -16.90 -2.38 -10.79
CA ILE A 308 -16.23 -1.07 -10.66
C ILE A 308 -16.45 -0.12 -11.86
N THR A 309 -17.39 0.82 -11.74
CA THR A 309 -17.40 2.08 -12.52
C THR A 309 -17.17 3.25 -11.61
#